data_AF-X0ZC63-F1
#
_entry.id   AF-X0ZC63-F1
#
_cell.length_a   1.000
_cell.length_b   1.000
_cell.length_c   1.000
_cell.angle_alpha   90.00
_cell.angle_beta   90.00
_cell.angle_gamma   90.00
#
_symmetry.space_group_name_H-M   'P 1'
#
loop_
_entity.id
_entity.type
_entity.pdbx_description
1 polymer ?
#
loop_
_entity_poly.entity_id
_entity_poly.type
_entity_poly.pdbx_seq_one_letter_code
_entity_poly.pdbx_strand_id
1 'polypeptide(L)'
;MEKEKIFEKALRDFINYITVEKGLSQNTIDSYRRDIIKYLNYLQDSEIKSLDNIKREVISNYLNSLRKNRYSSTTVARMVTTIRSFSKLLLREGYCSHNPASHIKIPSTKKILPKILSIAEVNLLLDFKDLI
;
A
#
# COMPACT_ATOMS: atom_id res chain seq x y z
N MET A 1 16.62 3.99 16.44
CA MET A 1 17.66 3.05 15.97
C MET A 1 17.15 1.64 15.67
N GLU A 2 16.45 0.93 16.56
CA GLU A 2 15.95 -0.43 16.25
C GLU A 2 14.63 -0.46 15.46
N LYS A 3 13.73 0.50 15.71
CA LYS A 3 12.44 0.62 15.01
C LYS A 3 12.61 1.03 13.55
N GLU A 4 13.47 2.01 13.33
CA GLU A 4 13.83 2.48 11.98
C GLU A 4 14.31 1.30 11.11
N LYS A 5 15.13 0.42 11.69
CA LYS A 5 15.57 -0.83 11.04
C LYS A 5 14.42 -1.78 10.69
N ILE A 6 13.36 -1.89 11.51
CA ILE A 6 12.23 -2.79 11.20
C ILE A 6 11.39 -2.27 10.02
N PHE A 7 11.16 -0.95 9.96
CA PHE A 7 10.40 -0.33 8.88
C PHE A 7 11.18 -0.38 7.56
N GLU A 8 12.47 -0.12 7.61
CA GLU A 8 13.35 -0.27 6.46
C GLU A 8 13.44 -1.71 5.96
N LYS A 9 13.50 -2.70 6.87
CA LYS A 9 13.51 -4.11 6.49
C LYS A 9 12.20 -4.49 5.81
N ALA A 10 11.05 -4.13 6.40
CA ALA A 10 9.75 -4.39 5.80
C ALA A 10 9.58 -3.69 4.43
N LEU A 11 10.12 -2.48 4.28
CA LEU A 11 10.16 -1.79 2.99
C LEU A 11 10.96 -2.58 1.96
N ARG A 12 12.19 -3.00 2.29
CA ARG A 12 13.04 -3.80 1.37
C ARG A 12 12.36 -5.11 0.99
N ASP A 13 11.80 -5.82 1.96
CA ASP A 13 11.10 -7.08 1.72
C ASP A 13 9.88 -6.87 0.82
N PHE A 14 9.13 -5.78 0.99
CA PHE A 14 8.02 -5.44 0.12
C PHE A 14 8.44 -5.11 -1.31
N ILE A 15 9.50 -4.32 -1.48
CA ILE A 15 10.03 -4.00 -2.81
C ILE A 15 10.52 -5.28 -3.50
N ASN A 16 11.23 -6.15 -2.78
CA ASN A 16 11.68 -7.43 -3.31
C ASN A 16 10.50 -8.31 -3.72
N TYR A 17 9.47 -8.41 -2.88
CA TYR A 17 8.25 -9.16 -3.18
C TYR A 17 7.56 -8.68 -4.46
N ILE A 18 7.32 -7.37 -4.60
CA ILE A 18 6.62 -6.86 -5.79
C ILE A 18 7.48 -6.90 -7.06
N THR A 19 8.80 -6.92 -6.91
CA THR A 19 9.76 -6.99 -8.03
C THR A 19 9.95 -8.42 -8.49
N VAL A 20 10.36 -9.31 -7.58
CA VAL A 20 10.78 -10.68 -7.90
C VAL A 20 9.59 -11.63 -7.98
N GLU A 21 8.74 -11.63 -6.95
CA GLU A 21 7.65 -12.61 -6.88
C GLU A 21 6.42 -12.20 -7.71
N LYS A 22 6.15 -10.89 -7.81
CA LYS A 22 5.03 -10.37 -8.60
C LYS A 22 5.41 -9.94 -10.01
N GLY A 23 6.68 -9.71 -10.30
CA GLY A 23 7.14 -9.29 -11.63
C GLY A 23 6.45 -8.02 -12.13
N LEU A 24 6.16 -7.06 -11.24
CA LEU A 24 5.45 -5.83 -11.64
C LEU A 24 6.34 -4.96 -12.54
N SER A 25 5.70 -4.14 -13.38
CA SER A 25 6.43 -3.16 -14.20
C SER A 25 7.17 -2.14 -13.32
N GLN A 26 8.28 -1.60 -13.82
CA GLN A 26 9.08 -0.59 -13.10
C GLN A 26 8.22 0.61 -12.66
N ASN A 27 7.33 1.10 -13.53
CA ASN A 27 6.41 2.20 -13.21
C ASN A 27 5.47 1.87 -12.05
N THR A 28 4.98 0.63 -11.99
CA THR A 28 4.15 0.14 -10.88
C THR A 28 4.97 0.01 -9.60
N ILE A 29 6.19 -0.54 -9.67
CA ILE A 29 7.11 -0.67 -8.53
C ILE A 29 7.40 0.71 -7.93
N ASP A 30 7.77 1.69 -8.75
CA ASP A 30 8.11 3.03 -8.26
C ASP A 30 6.91 3.75 -7.65
N SER A 31 5.72 3.53 -8.22
CA SER A 31 4.47 4.04 -7.65
C SER A 31 4.19 3.42 -6.28
N TYR A 32 4.34 2.11 -6.14
CA TYR A 32 4.10 1.40 -4.88
C TYR A 32 5.17 1.73 -3.84
N ARG A 33 6.43 1.92 -4.26
CA ARG A 33 7.54 2.38 -3.43
C ARG A 33 7.25 3.75 -2.82
N ARG A 34 6.84 4.73 -3.64
CA ARG A 34 6.49 6.07 -3.14
C ARG A 34 5.33 6.02 -2.15
N ASP A 35 4.31 5.23 -2.46
CA ASP A 35 3.15 5.06 -1.57
C ASP A 35 3.55 4.46 -0.23
N ILE A 36 4.31 3.37 -0.25
CA ILE A 36 4.66 2.68 1.00
C ILE A 36 5.59 3.53 1.85
N ILE A 37 6.57 4.23 1.27
CA ILE A 37 7.43 5.16 2.02
C ILE A 37 6.58 6.21 2.72
N LYS A 38 5.62 6.81 2.00
CA LYS A 38 4.74 7.81 2.58
C LYS A 38 3.87 7.25 3.71
N TYR A 39 3.41 6.01 3.59
CA TYR A 39 2.66 5.34 4.65
C TYR A 39 3.54 5.03 5.87
N LEU A 40 4.77 4.55 5.66
CA LEU A 40 5.71 4.26 6.75
C LEU A 40 6.11 5.54 7.50
N ASN A 41 6.33 6.65 6.80
CA ASN A 41 6.57 7.95 7.44
C ASN A 41 5.40 8.36 8.32
N TYR A 42 4.16 8.22 7.83
CA TYR A 42 2.96 8.49 8.63
C TYR A 42 2.87 7.60 9.88
N LEU A 43 3.25 6.33 9.79
CA LEU A 43 3.28 5.42 10.94
C LEU A 43 4.30 5.87 12.00
N GLN A 44 5.47 6.32 11.55
CA GLN A 44 6.51 6.85 12.43
C GLN A 44 6.03 8.14 13.14
N ASP A 45 5.42 9.06 12.39
CA ASP A 45 4.84 10.30 12.92
C ASP A 45 3.69 10.04 13.91
N SER A 46 2.96 8.93 13.72
CA SER A 46 1.87 8.49 14.61
C SER A 46 2.37 7.68 15.83
N GLU A 47 3.67 7.71 16.10
CA GLU A 47 4.35 6.97 17.18
C GLU A 47 4.09 5.44 17.19
N ILE A 48 3.81 4.85 16.02
CA ILE A 48 3.62 3.40 15.91
C ILE A 48 5.00 2.72 15.98
N LYS A 49 5.25 2.07 17.12
CA LYS A 49 6.57 1.51 17.47
C LYS A 49 6.85 0.12 16.89
N SER A 50 5.82 -0.58 16.41
CA SER A 50 5.90 -1.94 15.89
C SER A 50 4.91 -2.13 14.73
N LEU A 51 5.28 -2.95 13.75
CA LEU A 51 4.41 -3.34 12.63
C LEU A 51 3.19 -4.13 13.15
N ASP A 52 3.35 -4.93 14.21
CA ASP A 52 2.26 -5.68 14.84
C ASP A 52 1.23 -4.77 15.53
N ASN A 53 1.63 -3.53 15.88
CA ASN A 53 0.73 -2.54 16.49
C ASN A 53 -0.08 -1.74 15.46
N ILE A 54 0.07 -2.00 14.17
CA ILE A 54 -0.72 -1.33 13.15
C ILE A 54 -2.18 -1.80 13.29
N LYS A 55 -3.05 -0.90 13.77
CA LYS A 55 -4.48 -1.16 13.88
C LYS A 55 -5.23 -0.61 12.67
N ARG A 56 -6.43 -1.13 12.44
CA ARG A 56 -7.36 -0.65 11.41
C ARG A 56 -7.60 0.87 11.51
N GLU A 57 -7.69 1.40 12.72
CA GLU A 57 -7.93 2.82 12.98
C GLU A 57 -6.77 3.68 12.45
N VAL A 58 -5.52 3.24 12.64
CA VAL A 58 -4.34 3.93 12.13
C VAL A 58 -4.41 4.05 10.61
N ILE A 59 -4.77 2.95 9.93
CA ILE A 59 -4.91 2.97 8.47
C ILE A 59 -6.08 3.86 8.03
N SER A 60 -7.20 3.81 8.76
CA SER A 60 -8.38 4.64 8.45
C SER A 60 -8.06 6.13 8.61
N ASN A 61 -7.33 6.49 9.66
CA ASN A 61 -6.87 7.85 9.92
C ASN A 61 -5.91 8.33 8.83
N TYR A 62 -5.00 7.47 8.37
CA TYR A 62 -4.13 7.77 7.24
C TYR A 62 -4.92 8.04 5.96
N LEU A 63 -5.85 7.16 5.59
CA LEU A 63 -6.66 7.35 4.38
C LEU A 63 -7.54 8.61 4.46
N ASN A 64 -8.04 8.94 5.66
CA ASN A 64 -8.76 10.18 5.91
C ASN A 64 -7.85 11.41 5.78
N SER A 65 -6.59 11.33 6.24
CA SER A 65 -5.63 12.43 6.09
C SER A 65 -5.31 12.69 4.61
N LEU A 66 -5.19 11.66 3.78
CA LEU A 66 -5.03 11.82 2.33
C LEU A 66 -6.22 12.54 1.69
N ARG A 67 -7.45 12.20 2.09
CA ARG A 67 -8.66 12.88 1.60
C ARG A 67 -8.71 14.34 2.03
N LYS A 68 -8.38 14.63 3.29
CA LYS A 68 -8.29 16.01 3.82
C LYS A 68 -7.26 16.85 3.06
N ASN A 69 -6.14 16.23 2.67
CA ASN A 69 -5.10 16.85 1.86
C ASN A 69 -5.39 16.87 0.35
N ARG A 70 -6.65 16.65 -0.07
CA ARG A 70 -7.11 16.75 -1.47
C ARG A 70 -6.37 15.85 -2.47
N TYR A 71 -5.82 14.73 -2.02
CA TYR A 71 -5.28 13.72 -2.94
C TYR A 71 -6.38 13.19 -3.86
N SER A 72 -6.05 12.95 -5.13
CA SER A 72 -7.02 12.43 -6.10
C SER A 72 -7.54 11.05 -5.70
N SER A 73 -8.79 10.74 -6.08
CA SER A 73 -9.40 9.44 -5.83
C SER A 73 -8.54 8.29 -6.36
N THR A 74 -7.91 8.47 -7.53
CA THR A 74 -6.97 7.52 -8.13
C THR A 74 -5.76 7.25 -7.24
N THR A 75 -5.18 8.31 -6.66
CA THR A 75 -4.03 8.17 -5.74
C THR A 75 -4.43 7.46 -4.46
N VAL A 76 -5.60 7.80 -3.90
CA VAL A 76 -6.12 7.14 -2.69
C VAL A 76 -6.41 5.65 -2.96
N ALA A 77 -6.98 5.31 -4.11
CA ALA A 77 -7.24 3.93 -4.50
C ALA A 77 -5.95 3.11 -4.67
N ARG A 78 -4.93 3.69 -5.30
CA ARG A 78 -3.61 3.07 -5.44
C ARG A 78 -2.95 2.86 -4.08
N MET A 79 -3.01 3.85 -3.19
CA MET A 79 -2.52 3.73 -1.82
C MET A 79 -3.21 2.60 -1.05
N VAL A 80 -4.55 2.50 -1.13
CA VAL A 80 -5.30 1.38 -0.50
C VAL A 80 -4.81 0.03 -1.01
N THR A 81 -4.56 -0.07 -2.32
CA THR A 81 -4.03 -1.30 -2.94
C THR A 81 -2.62 -1.63 -2.43
N THR A 82 -1.74 -0.63 -2.38
CA THR A 82 -0.39 -0.75 -1.83
C THR A 82 -0.43 -1.24 -0.38
N ILE A 83 -1.20 -0.59 0.49
CA ILE A 83 -1.33 -0.96 1.91
C ILE A 83 -1.85 -2.39 2.07
N ARG A 84 -2.87 -2.79 1.29
CA ARG A 84 -3.39 -4.16 1.35
C ARG A 84 -2.35 -5.20 0.95
N SER A 85 -1.57 -4.92 -0.09
CA SER A 85 -0.49 -5.81 -0.53
C SER A 85 0.59 -5.92 0.55
N PHE A 86 1.00 -4.77 1.10
CA PHE A 86 1.96 -4.71 2.19
C PHE A 86 1.49 -5.45 3.44
N SER A 87 0.26 -5.25 3.90
CA SER A 87 -0.28 -5.95 5.07
C SER A 87 -0.36 -7.47 4.90
N LYS A 88 -0.56 -7.96 3.67
CA LYS A 88 -0.46 -9.41 3.37
C LYS A 88 0.97 -9.91 3.50
N LEU A 89 1.95 -9.15 2.99
CA LEU A 89 3.37 -9.46 3.18
C LEU A 89 3.72 -9.47 4.66
N LEU A 90 3.30 -8.45 5.42
CA LEU A 90 3.61 -8.37 6.86
C LEU A 90 3.14 -9.60 7.62
N LEU A 91 1.94 -10.09 7.34
CA LEU A 91 1.44 -11.33 7.93
C LEU A 91 2.24 -12.55 7.46
N ARG A 92 2.54 -12.65 6.15
CA ARG A 92 3.28 -13.79 5.57
C ARG A 92 4.69 -13.92 6.14
N GLU A 93 5.39 -12.81 6.29
CA GLU A 93 6.77 -12.74 6.79
C GLU A 93 6.84 -12.70 8.34
N GLY A 94 5.70 -12.80 9.03
CA GLY A 94 5.65 -12.84 10.50
C GLY A 94 5.89 -11.50 11.21
N TYR A 95 5.85 -10.38 10.49
CA TYR A 95 5.92 -9.03 11.09
C TYR A 95 4.68 -8.66 11.89
N CYS A 96 3.53 -9.26 11.55
CA CYS A 96 2.28 -9.10 12.28
C CYS A 96 1.67 -10.47 12.55
N SER A 97 1.08 -10.62 13.73
CA SER A 97 0.27 -11.77 14.13
C SER A 97 -1.11 -11.79 13.45
N HIS A 98 -1.58 -10.63 12.97
CA HIS A 98 -2.85 -10.47 12.27
C HIS A 98 -2.71 -9.55 11.04
N ASN A 99 -3.64 -9.64 10.08
CA ASN A 99 -3.65 -8.71 8.95
C ASN A 99 -4.35 -7.38 9.32
N PRO A 100 -3.62 -6.25 9.43
CA PRO A 100 -4.20 -4.98 9.87
C PRO A 100 -5.14 -4.33 8.84
N ALA A 101 -5.06 -4.74 7.58
CA ALA A 101 -5.86 -4.23 6.47
C ALA A 101 -7.07 -5.12 6.10
N SER A 102 -7.34 -6.18 6.88
CA SER A 102 -8.38 -7.18 6.58
C SER A 102 -9.77 -6.57 6.32
N HIS A 103 -10.14 -5.54 7.07
CA HIS A 103 -11.48 -4.91 7.02
C HIS A 103 -11.54 -3.56 6.30
N ILE A 104 -10.48 -3.15 5.59
CA ILE A 104 -10.48 -1.89 4.85
C ILE A 104 -11.36 -2.05 3.60
N LYS A 105 -12.48 -1.32 3.58
CA LYS A 105 -13.37 -1.23 2.42
C LYS A 105 -12.78 -0.23 1.41
N ILE A 106 -12.67 -0.66 0.16
CA ILE A 106 -12.38 0.24 -0.96
C ILE A 106 -13.61 1.14 -1.15
N PRO A 107 -13.48 2.47 -1.26
CA PRO A 107 -14.61 3.29 -1.69
C PRO A 107 -15.07 2.77 -3.06
N SER A 108 -16.32 2.28 -3.12
CA SER A 108 -16.88 1.61 -4.28
C SER A 108 -17.07 2.60 -5.45
N THR A 109 -16.00 2.88 -6.18
CA THR A 109 -16.09 3.11 -7.62
C THR A 109 -16.19 1.73 -8.24
N LYS A 110 -17.29 1.49 -8.97
CA LYS A 110 -17.71 0.24 -9.63
C LYS A 110 -16.57 -0.80 -9.79
N LYS A 111 -16.67 -1.89 -9.02
CA LYS A 111 -15.96 -3.18 -9.11
C LYS A 111 -14.59 -3.16 -9.82
N ILE A 112 -13.50 -2.88 -9.10
CA ILE A 112 -12.26 -3.67 -9.22
C ILE A 112 -11.65 -3.80 -7.83
N LEU A 113 -11.92 -4.91 -7.17
CA LEU A 113 -11.01 -5.45 -6.16
C LEU A 113 -9.76 -5.87 -6.93
N PRO A 114 -8.54 -5.50 -6.52
CA PRO A 114 -7.34 -6.07 -7.10
C PRO A 114 -7.27 -7.53 -6.63
N LYS A 115 -7.96 -8.41 -7.37
CA LYS A 115 -7.45 -9.76 -7.63
C LYS A 115 -6.07 -9.52 -8.19
N ILE A 116 -5.08 -10.18 -7.58
CA ILE A 116 -3.73 -10.40 -8.09
C ILE A 116 -3.74 -10.09 -9.59
N LEU A 117 -3.27 -8.91 -9.98
CA LEU A 117 -3.28 -8.52 -11.38
C LEU A 117 -2.33 -9.50 -12.05
N SER A 118 -2.91 -10.53 -12.64
CA SER A 118 -2.27 -11.41 -13.57
C SER A 118 -1.67 -10.50 -14.63
N ILE A 119 -0.44 -10.80 -14.97
CA ILE A 119 0.49 -10.13 -15.89
C ILE A 119 -0.15 -9.68 -17.23
N ALA A 120 -1.37 -10.12 -17.55
CA ALA A 120 -2.13 -9.78 -18.75
C ALA A 120 -2.85 -8.41 -18.74
N GLU A 121 -3.09 -7.76 -17.59
CA GLU A 121 -3.98 -6.57 -17.54
C GLU A 121 -3.28 -5.24 -17.20
N VAL A 122 -1.95 -5.20 -17.26
CA VAL A 122 -1.17 -3.95 -17.05
C VAL A 122 -1.45 -2.91 -18.15
N ASN A 123 -2.08 -3.30 -19.27
CA ASN A 123 -2.36 -2.41 -20.39
C ASN A 123 -3.63 -1.55 -20.25
N LEU A 124 -4.44 -1.71 -19.19
CA LEU A 124 -5.72 -0.97 -19.05
C LEU A 124 -5.64 0.30 -18.18
N LEU A 125 -4.46 0.67 -17.68
CA LEU A 125 -4.26 1.87 -16.87
C LEU A 125 -3.46 2.99 -17.57
N LEU A 126 -3.12 2.82 -18.86
CA LEU A 126 -2.40 3.82 -19.64
C LEU A 126 -3.29 4.64 -20.59
N ASP A 127 -4.60 4.39 -20.61
CA ASP A 127 -5.52 4.99 -21.58
C ASP A 127 -6.50 5.99 -20.97
N PHE A 128 -6.06 6.73 -19.95
CA PHE A 128 -6.59 8.10 -19.78
C PHE A 128 -5.78 9.02 -20.71
N LYS A 129 -5.97 8.76 -22.01
CA LYS A 129 -5.65 9.71 -23.06
C LYS A 129 -6.53 10.94 -22.85
N ASP A 130 -5.88 12.08 -22.94
CA ASP A 130 -6.45 13.42 -22.95
C ASP A 130 -7.89 13.47 -23.47
N LEU A 131 -8.81 13.93 -22.64
CA LEU A 131 -10.07 14.45 -23.14
C LEU A 131 -10.52 15.65 -22.28
N ILE A 132 -10.25 16.80 -22.90
CA ILE A 132 -10.75 18.16 -22.72
C ILE A 132 -9.98 19.02 -21.71
#